data_AF-A0A8T3R5X9-F1
#
_entry.id   AF-A0A8T3R5X9-F1
#
_cell.length_a   1.000
_cell.length_b   1.000
_cell.length_c   1.000
_cell.angle_alpha   90.00
_cell.angle_beta   90.00
_cell.angle_gamma   90.00
#
_symmetry.space_group_name_H-M   'P 1'
#
loop_
_entity.id
_entity.type
_entity.pdbx_description
1 polymer ?
#
loop_
_entity_poly.entity_id
_entity_poly.type
_entity_poly.pdbx_seq_one_letter_code
_entity_poly.pdbx_strand_id
1 'polypeptide(L)'
;MEEQDVRAHAEALCAGLVAGDIERATTDFSKELRQNLGEVLALLPLPATEATIESVERGGSGFVAVLRLVGESEVVQIQTRWKDRDGAPTVIEASHLSRTESATAGDEAEGDGDGGDESSG
;
A
#
# COMPACT_ATOMS: atom_id res chain seq x y z
N MET A 1 -2.21 -3.19 -15.64
CA MET A 1 -1.36 -2.69 -14.53
C MET A 1 -0.40 -3.76 -14.06
N GLU A 2 0.89 -3.44 -14.01
CA GLU A 2 1.93 -4.27 -13.38
C GLU A 2 2.51 -3.57 -12.13
N GLU A 3 3.30 -4.30 -11.33
CA GLU A 3 3.96 -3.75 -10.14
C GLU A 3 4.86 -2.55 -10.49
N GLN A 4 5.55 -2.62 -11.63
CA GLN A 4 6.47 -1.57 -12.08
C GLN A 4 5.73 -0.25 -12.36
N ASP A 5 4.53 -0.32 -12.95
CA ASP A 5 3.69 0.87 -13.14
C ASP A 5 3.28 1.46 -11.80
N VAL A 6 2.78 0.63 -10.88
CA VAL A 6 2.35 1.08 -9.55
C VAL A 6 3.50 1.72 -8.78
N ARG A 7 4.69 1.13 -8.85
CA ARG A 7 5.90 1.66 -8.23
C ARG A 7 6.24 3.03 -8.80
N ALA A 8 6.30 3.18 -10.13
CA ALA A 8 6.64 4.46 -10.76
C ALA A 8 5.64 5.58 -10.38
N HIS A 9 4.34 5.27 -10.33
CA HIS A 9 3.32 6.22 -9.92
C HIS A 9 3.38 6.54 -8.41
N ALA A 10 3.65 5.53 -7.57
CA ALA A 10 3.90 5.74 -6.15
C ALA A 10 5.14 6.62 -5.90
N GLU A 11 6.20 6.47 -6.70
CA GLU A 11 7.40 7.32 -6.61
C GLU A 11 7.07 8.78 -6.96
N ALA A 12 6.25 9.00 -8.00
CA ALA A 12 5.79 10.32 -8.37
C ALA A 12 4.93 10.97 -7.27
N LEU A 13 4.08 10.17 -6.61
CA LEU A 13 3.31 10.60 -5.45
C LEU A 13 4.23 11.00 -4.29
N CYS A 14 5.21 10.16 -3.93
CA CYS A 14 6.20 10.46 -2.90
C CYS A 14 6.96 11.76 -3.20
N ALA A 15 7.43 11.93 -4.44
CA ALA A 15 8.12 13.14 -4.87
C ALA A 15 7.22 14.39 -4.76
N GLY A 16 5.94 14.28 -5.09
CA GLY A 16 4.96 15.36 -4.92
C GLY A 16 4.77 15.74 -3.45
N LEU A 17 4.68 14.75 -2.55
CA LEU A 17 4.54 15.01 -1.12
C LEU A 17 5.75 15.72 -0.52
N VAL A 18 6.97 15.29 -0.87
CA VAL A 18 8.23 15.92 -0.41
C VAL A 18 8.40 17.33 -0.98
N ALA A 19 7.97 17.55 -2.23
CA ALA A 19 7.97 18.88 -2.85
C ALA A 19 6.89 19.81 -2.28
N GLY A 20 5.92 19.29 -1.51
CA GLY A 20 4.74 20.03 -1.09
C GLY A 20 3.72 20.27 -2.22
N ASP A 21 3.90 19.62 -3.37
CA ASP A 21 3.00 19.69 -4.54
C ASP A 21 1.85 18.70 -4.38
N ILE A 22 0.86 19.05 -3.55
CA ILE A 22 -0.31 18.21 -3.27
C ILE A 22 -1.13 17.93 -4.54
N GLU A 23 -1.25 18.88 -5.46
CA GLU A 23 -1.95 18.67 -6.74
C GLU A 23 -1.29 17.56 -7.57
N ARG A 24 0.05 17.53 -7.57
CA ARG A 24 0.81 16.48 -8.25
C ARG A 24 0.69 15.14 -7.51
N ALA A 25 0.82 15.14 -6.19
CA ALA A 25 0.72 13.94 -5.37
C ALA A 25 -0.65 13.24 -5.47
N THR A 26 -1.72 14.01 -5.73
CA THR A 26 -3.10 13.51 -5.80
C THR A 26 -3.61 13.31 -7.23
N THR A 27 -2.74 13.45 -8.23
CA THR A 27 -3.09 13.26 -9.65
C THR A 27 -3.63 11.86 -9.91
N ASP A 28 -3.02 10.83 -9.31
CA ASP A 28 -3.45 9.44 -9.46
C ASP A 28 -4.63 9.07 -8.55
N PHE A 29 -5.17 10.01 -7.76
CA PHE A 29 -6.29 9.70 -6.86
C PHE A 29 -7.60 9.60 -7.64
N SER A 30 -8.40 8.60 -7.27
CA SER A 30 -9.78 8.50 -7.71
C SER A 30 -10.60 9.71 -7.25
N LYS A 31 -11.66 10.02 -7.97
CA LYS A 31 -12.58 11.11 -7.62
C LYS A 31 -13.14 10.98 -6.20
N GLU A 32 -13.45 9.75 -5.78
CA GLU A 32 -13.97 9.43 -4.44
C GLU A 32 -12.94 9.75 -3.36
N LEU A 33 -11.67 9.37 -3.57
CA LEU A 33 -10.58 9.66 -2.63
C LEU A 33 -10.27 11.17 -2.59
N ARG A 34 -10.31 11.87 -3.73
CA ARG A 34 -10.14 13.33 -3.78
C ARG A 34 -11.25 14.09 -3.05
N GLN A 35 -12.47 13.55 -2.98
CA GLN A 35 -13.55 14.17 -2.19
C GLN A 35 -13.25 14.13 -0.68
N ASN A 36 -12.54 13.10 -0.23
CA ASN A 36 -12.11 12.95 1.17
C ASN A 36 -10.64 13.34 1.35
N LEU A 37 -10.10 14.20 0.47
CA LEU A 37 -8.68 14.56 0.49
C LEU A 37 -8.25 15.19 1.81
N GLY A 38 -9.12 15.97 2.45
CA GLY A 38 -8.81 16.56 3.76
C GLY A 38 -8.52 15.50 4.83
N GLU A 39 -9.26 14.39 4.83
CA GLU A 39 -9.02 13.27 5.74
C GLU A 39 -7.72 12.56 5.39
N VAL A 40 -7.45 12.32 4.09
CA VAL A 40 -6.19 11.69 3.67
C VAL A 40 -4.98 12.55 4.06
N LEU A 41 -5.03 13.86 3.83
CA LEU A 41 -3.96 14.78 4.19
C LEU A 41 -3.75 14.86 5.70
N ALA A 42 -4.80 14.72 6.50
CA ALA A 42 -4.69 14.67 7.96
C ALA A 42 -3.97 13.41 8.47
N LEU A 43 -3.85 12.35 7.65
CA LEU A 43 -3.04 11.17 7.95
C LEU A 43 -1.56 11.37 7.62
N LEU A 44 -1.22 12.37 6.80
CA LEU A 44 0.15 12.60 6.34
C LEU A 44 0.88 13.52 7.32
N PRO A 45 2.17 13.27 7.61
CA PRO A 45 2.94 14.09 8.54
C PRO A 45 3.48 15.29 7.76
N LEU A 46 2.61 16.28 7.53
CA LEU A 46 2.95 17.47 6.75
C LEU A 46 3.65 18.53 7.61
N PRO A 47 4.75 19.16 7.13
CA PRO A 47 5.41 18.89 5.85
C PRO A 47 6.20 17.57 5.87
N ALA A 48 6.06 16.78 4.81
CA ALA A 48 6.86 15.57 4.63
C ALA A 48 8.26 15.95 4.13
N THR A 49 9.28 15.53 4.87
CA THR A 49 10.69 15.76 4.55
C THR A 49 11.29 14.64 3.69
N GLU A 50 10.79 13.41 3.86
CA GLU A 50 11.20 12.24 3.09
C GLU A 50 9.99 11.34 2.85
N ALA A 51 9.95 10.70 1.68
CA ALA A 51 8.92 9.75 1.30
C ALA A 51 9.55 8.60 0.52
N THR A 52 9.39 7.37 0.99
CA THR A 52 9.95 6.16 0.38
C THR A 52 8.88 5.10 0.20
N ILE A 53 9.03 4.27 -0.83
CA ILE A 53 8.19 3.08 -1.02
C ILE A 53 8.84 1.93 -0.26
N GLU A 54 8.13 1.38 0.72
CA GLU A 54 8.59 0.23 1.50
C GLU A 54 8.37 -1.06 0.71
N SER A 55 7.13 -1.27 0.24
CA SER A 55 6.72 -2.47 -0.48
C SER A 55 5.61 -2.15 -1.48
N VAL A 56 5.58 -2.89 -2.58
CA VAL A 56 4.45 -2.94 -3.52
C VAL A 56 4.07 -4.40 -3.69
N GLU A 57 2.85 -4.74 -3.31
CA GLU A 57 2.36 -6.11 -3.34
C GLU A 57 1.02 -6.19 -4.05
N ARG A 58 0.71 -7.35 -4.62
CA ARG A 58 -0.59 -7.56 -5.28
C ARG A 58 -1.65 -7.87 -4.21
N GLY A 59 -2.70 -7.05 -4.14
CA GLY A 59 -3.73 -7.11 -3.10
C GLY A 59 -5.15 -7.26 -3.66
N GLY A 60 -5.65 -8.49 -3.71
CA GLY A 60 -6.98 -8.80 -4.24
C GLY A 60 -7.08 -8.51 -5.75
N SER A 61 -7.88 -7.51 -6.14
CA SER A 61 -8.10 -7.12 -7.54
C SER A 61 -7.20 -5.98 -8.04
N GLY A 62 -6.17 -5.61 -7.28
CA GLY A 62 -5.26 -4.51 -7.61
C GLY A 62 -3.92 -4.68 -6.92
N PHE A 63 -3.26 -3.57 -6.63
CA PHE A 63 -1.99 -3.52 -5.93
C PHE A 63 -2.11 -2.69 -4.66
N VAL A 64 -1.24 -2.96 -3.70
CA VAL A 64 -1.15 -2.24 -2.43
C VAL A 64 0.30 -1.80 -2.30
N ALA A 65 0.51 -0.49 -2.21
CA ALA A 65 1.83 0.09 -1.97
C ALA A 65 1.88 0.66 -0.55
N VAL A 66 2.88 0.26 0.21
CA VAL A 66 3.18 0.80 1.54
C VAL A 66 4.22 1.89 1.38
N LEU A 67 3.87 3.10 1.78
CA LEU A 67 4.70 4.28 1.73
C LEU A 67 5.13 4.64 3.14
N ARG A 68 6.42 4.91 3.34
CA ARG A 68 6.95 5.47 4.58
C ARG A 68 7.18 6.96 4.38
N LEU A 69 6.52 7.77 5.20
CA LEU A 69 6.61 9.23 5.17
C LEU A 69 7.26 9.71 6.46
N VAL A 70 8.28 10.55 6.32
CA VAL A 70 8.99 11.17 7.44
C VAL A 70 8.61 12.64 7.46
N GLY A 71 7.85 13.04 8.48
CA GLY A 71 7.64 14.45 8.79
C GLY A 71 8.67 14.97 9.78
N GLU A 72 8.51 16.23 10.17
CA GLU A 72 9.41 16.87 11.14
C GLU A 72 9.32 16.25 12.54
N SER A 73 8.13 15.82 12.96
CA SER A 73 7.89 15.32 14.32
C SER A 73 7.73 13.81 14.42
N GLU A 74 7.33 13.17 13.32
CA GLU A 74 6.95 11.76 13.33
C GLU A 74 7.19 11.09 11.98
N VAL A 75 7.22 9.76 12.02
CA VAL A 75 7.30 8.90 10.84
C VAL A 75 6.03 8.05 10.82
N VAL A 76 5.31 8.10 9.71
CA VAL A 76 4.10 7.31 9.52
C VAL A 76 4.25 6.38 8.32
N GLN A 77 3.48 5.29 8.35
CA GLN A 77 3.34 4.40 7.20
C GLN A 77 1.94 4.54 6.64
N ILE A 78 1.84 4.77 5.33
CA ILE A 78 0.58 4.91 4.61
C ILE A 78 0.45 3.73 3.67
N GLN A 79 -0.63 2.97 3.82
CA GLN A 79 -1.02 1.97 2.85
C GLN A 79 -1.90 2.63 1.79
N THR A 80 -1.54 2.46 0.52
CA THR A 80 -2.29 2.96 -0.63
C THR A 80 -2.74 1.81 -1.50
N ARG A 81 -4.03 1.79 -1.86
CA ARG A 81 -4.61 0.76 -2.72
C ARG A 81 -4.81 1.29 -4.13
N TRP A 82 -4.22 0.58 -5.07
CA TRP A 82 -4.19 0.90 -6.48
C TRP A 82 -5.07 -0.06 -7.26
N LYS A 83 -5.88 0.49 -8.16
CA LYS A 83 -6.72 -0.29 -9.06
C LYS A 83 -6.60 0.26 -10.47
N ASP A 84 -6.72 -0.65 -11.44
CA ASP A 84 -6.78 -0.27 -12.85
C ASP A 84 -8.13 0.41 -13.08
N ARG A 85 -8.06 1.69 -13.46
CA ARG A 85 -9.22 2.47 -13.91
C ARG A 85 -8.85 3.06 -15.25
N ASP A 86 -9.64 2.73 -16.27
CA ASP A 86 -9.45 3.25 -17.63
C ASP A 86 -8.04 2.99 -18.19
N GLY A 87 -7.40 1.89 -17.76
CA GLY A 87 -6.05 1.51 -18.19
C GLY A 87 -4.90 2.22 -17.46
N ALA A 88 -5.19 3.01 -16.41
CA ALA A 88 -4.20 3.72 -15.61
C ALA A 88 -4.24 3.30 -14.13
N PRO A 89 -3.08 3.29 -13.44
CA PRO A 89 -3.02 3.07 -12.01
C PRO A 89 -3.64 4.22 -11.24
N THR A 90 -4.73 3.91 -10.53
CA THR A 90 -5.49 4.89 -9.75
C THR A 90 -5.55 4.48 -8.29
N VAL A 91 -5.23 5.42 -7.39
CA VAL A 91 -5.38 5.25 -5.94
C VAL A 91 -6.86 5.36 -5.58
N ILE A 92 -7.43 4.24 -5.14
CA ILE A 92 -8.83 4.18 -4.72
C ILE A 92 -8.98 4.36 -3.21
N GLU A 93 -7.93 4.10 -2.44
CA GLU A 93 -7.95 4.10 -0.98
C GLU A 93 -6.56 4.44 -0.45
N ALA A 94 -6.51 5.21 0.63
CA ALA A 94 -5.30 5.51 1.39
C ALA A 94 -5.64 5.41 2.88
N SER A 95 -4.79 4.78 3.68
CA SER A 95 -5.05 4.57 5.10
C SER A 95 -3.74 4.53 5.89
N HIS A 96 -3.78 5.03 7.13
CA HIS A 96 -2.64 4.93 8.03
C HIS A 96 -2.43 3.47 8.41
N LEU A 97 -1.26 2.95 8.09
CA LEU A 97 -0.78 1.67 8.58
C LEU A 97 -0.25 1.90 9.98
N SER A 98 -1.15 2.09 10.95
CA SER A 98 -0.77 1.94 12.36
C SER A 98 -0.21 0.54 12.50
N ARG A 99 1.05 0.44 12.94
CA ARG A 99 1.71 -0.82 13.29
C ARG A 99 0.94 -1.47 14.45
N THR A 100 -0.16 -2.13 14.13
CA THR A 100 -0.66 -3.25 14.91
C THR A 100 0.13 -4.43 14.37
N GLU A 101 1.16 -4.79 15.10
CA GLU A 101 2.05 -5.90 14.78
C GLU A 101 1.25 -7.19 14.52
N SER A 102 1.56 -7.84 13.38
CA SER A 102 1.59 -9.29 13.18
C SER A 102 0.31 -10.11 13.37
N ALA A 103 -0.25 -10.62 12.26
CA ALA A 103 -0.24 -12.05 11.91
C ALA A 103 -1.40 -12.42 10.95
N THR A 104 -1.06 -12.75 9.71
CA THR A 104 -1.63 -13.86 8.91
C THR A 104 -1.33 -13.58 7.45
N ALA A 105 -0.30 -14.24 6.90
CA ALA A 105 -0.28 -14.76 5.54
C ALA A 105 1.09 -15.41 5.27
N GLY A 106 1.04 -16.71 5.03
CA GLY A 106 2.17 -17.61 4.81
C GLY A 106 1.96 -18.80 5.76
N ASP A 107 1.53 -19.97 5.33
CA ASP A 107 1.27 -20.53 4.02
C ASP A 107 0.50 -21.83 4.29
N GLU A 108 -0.49 -22.15 3.46
CA GLU A 108 -1.27 -23.39 3.56
C GLU A 108 -0.43 -24.59 3.07
N ALA A 109 -0.48 -25.73 3.77
CA ALA A 109 -0.15 -27.02 3.17
C ALA A 109 -0.97 -28.13 3.83
N GLU A 110 -2.21 -28.29 3.37
CA GLU A 110 -2.87 -29.60 3.40
C GLU A 110 -2.10 -30.55 2.46
N GLY A 111 -1.70 -31.70 2.99
CA GLY A 111 -1.03 -32.78 2.29
C GLY A 111 -1.42 -34.11 2.89
N ASP A 112 -2.50 -34.68 2.37
CA ASP A 112 -3.03 -36.02 2.56
C ASP A 112 -1.99 -37.11 2.19
N GLY A 113 -1.97 -38.24 2.92
CA GLY A 113 -0.99 -39.31 2.72
C GLY A 113 -1.13 -40.54 3.63
N ASP A 114 -2.24 -41.26 3.47
CA ASP A 114 -2.47 -42.72 3.56
C ASP A 114 -1.33 -43.67 4.01
N GLY A 115 -1.67 -44.67 4.84
CA GLY A 115 -1.17 -46.04 4.69
C GLY A 115 -0.31 -46.66 5.81
N GLY A 116 -0.97 -47.37 6.74
CA GLY A 116 -0.61 -48.71 7.26
C GLY A 116 0.73 -48.97 7.98
N ASP A 117 0.66 -49.48 9.22
CA ASP A 117 1.33 -50.75 9.56
C ASP A 117 0.67 -51.38 10.80
N GLU A 118 0.02 -52.52 10.58
CA GLU A 118 -0.24 -53.51 11.62
C GLU A 118 1.06 -54.29 11.88
N SER A 119 1.57 -54.31 13.11
CA SER A 119 2.20 -55.53 13.60
C SER A 119 2.11 -55.64 15.11
N SER A 120 1.41 -56.70 15.52
CA SER A 120 1.44 -57.26 16.85
C SER A 120 2.85 -57.72 17.22
N GLY A 121 3.16 -57.66 18.52
CA GLY A 121 4.32 -58.29 19.17
C GLY A 121 4.02 -58.51 20.64
#